data_AF-A0A968N2Z5-F1
#
_entry.id   AF-A0A968N2Z5-F1
#
_cell.length_a   1.000
_cell.length_b   1.000
_cell.length_c   1.000
_cell.angle_alpha   90.00
_cell.angle_beta   90.00
_cell.angle_gamma   90.00
#
_symmetry.space_group_name_H-M   'P 1'
#
loop_
_entity.id
_entity.type
_entity.pdbx_description
1 polymer ?
#
loop_
_entity_poly.entity_id
_entity_poly.type
_entity_poly.pdbx_seq_one_letter_code
_entity_poly.pdbx_strand_id
1 'polypeptide(L)'
;MSSESKRERRFVDDREAGNQLWQYVKNLSPEAIAQLSKPQSPEVSSIMERNIIGLLGSLPSEHFEVTVTTNREHLGRLLASAIVSGYFLRNAEQRLDFEQRLHNLDGDRSE
;
A
#
# COMPACT_ATOMS: atom_id res chain seq x y z
N MET A 1 -23.42 -28.22 9.38
CA MET A 1 -22.06 -27.66 9.42
C MET A 1 -21.43 -27.68 8.02
N SER A 2 -21.96 -26.91 7.05
CA SER A 2 -21.42 -26.93 5.67
C SER A 2 -21.58 -25.61 4.90
N SER A 3 -21.77 -24.49 5.61
CA SER A 3 -21.98 -23.16 4.97
C SER A 3 -20.77 -22.23 5.04
N GLU A 4 -19.74 -22.53 5.83
CA GLU A 4 -18.55 -21.67 5.97
C GLU A 4 -17.52 -21.88 4.84
N SER A 5 -17.42 -23.08 4.27
CA SER A 5 -16.43 -23.43 3.24
C SER A 5 -16.67 -22.78 1.85
N LYS A 6 -17.78 -22.06 1.67
CA LYS A 6 -18.13 -21.41 0.39
C LYS A 6 -17.74 -19.92 0.31
N ARG A 7 -17.33 -19.30 1.42
CA ARG A 7 -16.94 -17.88 1.44
C ARG A 7 -15.44 -17.65 1.18
N GLU A 8 -14.59 -18.58 1.59
CA GLU A 8 -13.12 -18.46 1.44
C GLU A 8 -12.61 -18.67 0.01
N ARG A 9 -13.41 -19.31 -0.87
CA ARG A 9 -13.02 -19.56 -2.27
C ARG A 9 -13.29 -18.40 -3.24
N ARG A 10 -13.80 -17.26 -2.76
CA ARG A 10 -14.16 -16.13 -3.65
C ARG A 10 -13.02 -15.15 -3.92
N PHE A 11 -11.85 -15.32 -3.28
CA PHE A 11 -10.67 -14.47 -3.51
C PHE A 11 -9.78 -14.93 -4.67
N VAL A 12 -10.09 -16.06 -5.33
CA VAL A 12 -9.21 -16.69 -6.34
C VAL A 12 -9.97 -17.11 -7.61
N ASP A 13 -11.10 -16.45 -7.90
CA ASP A 13 -11.85 -16.67 -9.15
C ASP A 13 -11.77 -15.45 -10.08
N ASP A 14 -10.56 -14.92 -10.24
CA ASP A 14 -10.24 -13.76 -11.09
C ASP A 14 -9.32 -14.18 -12.25
N ARG A 15 -9.42 -15.45 -12.69
CA ARG A 15 -8.57 -16.00 -13.76
C ARG A 15 -9.05 -15.59 -15.16
N GLU A 16 -10.27 -15.08 -15.30
CA GLU A 16 -10.87 -14.72 -16.58
C GLU A 16 -10.96 -13.19 -16.82
N ALA A 17 -10.90 -12.37 -15.76
CA ALA A 17 -10.71 -10.94 -15.86
C ALA A 17 -9.21 -10.64 -15.99
N GLY A 18 -8.66 -10.75 -17.21
CA GLY A 18 -7.24 -10.52 -17.49
C GLY A 18 -6.69 -9.35 -16.66
N ASN A 19 -5.83 -9.68 -15.69
CA ASN A 19 -5.35 -8.85 -14.58
C ASN A 19 -5.64 -7.35 -14.78
N GLN A 20 -6.84 -6.91 -14.39
CA GLN A 20 -7.31 -5.54 -14.64
C GLN A 20 -6.43 -4.51 -13.93
N LEU A 21 -5.91 -4.86 -12.75
CA LEU A 21 -4.92 -4.07 -12.04
C LEU A 21 -3.65 -3.89 -12.88
N TRP A 22 -3.17 -4.95 -13.53
CA TRP A 22 -2.00 -4.87 -14.40
C TRP A 22 -2.22 -3.99 -15.63
N GLN A 23 -3.41 -4.07 -16.24
CA GLN A 23 -3.78 -3.18 -17.36
C GLN A 23 -3.89 -1.72 -16.90
N TYR A 24 -4.48 -1.49 -15.73
CA TYR A 24 -4.56 -0.18 -15.11
C TYR A 24 -3.16 0.40 -14.84
N VAL A 25 -2.28 -0.37 -14.19
CA VAL A 25 -0.90 0.04 -13.90
C VAL A 25 -0.12 0.35 -15.18
N LYS A 26 -0.28 -0.46 -16.23
CA LYS A 26 0.36 -0.23 -17.54
C LYS A 26 -0.10 1.04 -18.24
N ASN A 27 -1.36 1.45 -18.03
CA ASN A 27 -1.96 2.60 -18.70
C ASN A 27 -1.86 3.88 -17.88
N LEU A 28 -1.21 3.85 -16.70
CA LEU A 28 -0.92 5.06 -15.94
C LEU A 28 0.04 5.96 -16.73
N SER A 29 -0.27 7.25 -16.79
CA SER A 29 0.67 8.23 -17.33
C SER A 29 1.91 8.33 -16.45
N PRO A 30 3.09 8.66 -17.01
CA PRO A 30 4.30 8.88 -16.22
C PRO A 30 4.11 9.89 -15.08
N GLU A 31 3.26 10.89 -15.31
CA GLU A 31 2.93 11.92 -14.33
C GLU A 31 2.08 11.39 -13.17
N ALA A 32 1.10 10.52 -13.47
CA ALA A 32 0.32 9.83 -12.45
C ALA A 32 1.19 8.88 -11.62
N ILE A 33 2.11 8.15 -12.25
CA ILE A 33 3.09 7.31 -11.55
C ILE A 33 3.95 8.18 -10.62
N ALA A 34 4.47 9.30 -11.11
CA ALA A 34 5.32 10.19 -10.32
C ALA A 34 4.58 10.82 -9.13
N GLN A 35 3.30 11.15 -9.26
CA GLN A 35 2.48 11.62 -8.14
C GLN A 35 2.19 10.50 -7.13
N LEU A 36 1.81 9.31 -7.60
CA LEU A 36 1.48 8.17 -6.73
C LEU A 36 2.70 7.58 -6.02
N SER A 37 3.90 7.78 -6.58
CA SER A 37 5.17 7.33 -6.01
C SER A 37 5.73 8.29 -4.96
N LYS A 38 5.13 9.48 -4.79
CA LYS A 38 5.56 10.47 -3.79
C LYS A 38 4.68 10.34 -2.54
N PRO A 39 5.23 9.92 -1.39
CA PRO A 39 4.51 10.02 -0.12
C PRO A 39 4.17 11.49 0.16
N GLN A 40 2.93 11.80 0.53
CA GLN A 40 2.53 13.20 0.72
C GLN A 40 2.96 13.76 2.08
N SER A 41 3.40 12.91 3.01
CA SER A 41 3.96 13.33 4.29
C SER A 41 5.27 12.61 4.68
N PRO A 42 6.12 13.25 5.50
CA PRO A 42 7.31 12.63 6.07
C PRO A 42 6.98 11.41 6.95
N GLU A 43 5.85 11.44 7.66
CA GLU A 43 5.39 10.34 8.52
C GLU A 43 5.04 9.10 7.73
N VAL A 44 4.34 9.25 6.60
CA VAL A 44 4.04 8.15 5.68
C VAL A 44 5.32 7.52 5.15
N SER A 45 6.34 8.33 4.85
CA SER A 45 7.66 7.86 4.40
C SER A 45 8.35 7.00 5.47
N SER A 46 8.38 7.46 6.72
CA SER A 46 9.00 6.72 7.83
C SER A 46 8.28 5.40 8.13
N ILE A 47 6.94 5.39 8.03
CA ILE A 47 6.14 4.17 8.20
C ILE A 47 6.40 3.17 7.06
N MET A 48 6.52 3.64 5.81
CA MET A 48 6.87 2.77 4.68
C MET A 48 8.26 2.15 4.86
N GLU A 49 9.26 2.94 5.23
CA GLU A 49 10.62 2.47 5.51
C GLU A 49 10.62 1.38 6.59
N ARG A 50 9.93 1.64 7.70
CA ARG A 50 9.83 0.69 8.81
C ARG A 50 9.09 -0.60 8.42
N ASN A 51 8.08 -0.52 7.55
CA ASN A 51 7.41 -1.70 7.00
C ASN A 51 8.34 -2.51 6.10
N ILE A 52 9.14 -1.86 5.25
CA ILE A 52 10.12 -2.53 4.38
C ILE A 52 11.17 -3.24 5.22
N ILE A 53 11.71 -2.57 6.25
CA ILE A 53 12.66 -3.18 7.21
C ILE A 53 12.02 -4.36 7.93
N GLY A 54 10.76 -4.26 8.35
CA GLY A 54 10.03 -5.35 8.98
C GLY A 54 9.80 -6.56 8.05
N LEU A 55 9.64 -6.32 6.75
CA LEU A 55 9.44 -7.37 5.74
C LEU A 55 10.74 -8.04 5.29
N LEU A 56 11.85 -7.28 5.23
CA LEU A 56 13.13 -7.75 4.70
C LEU A 56 14.14 -8.13 5.80
N GLY A 57 13.88 -7.77 7.05
CA GLY A 57 14.81 -7.92 8.17
C GLY A 57 15.76 -6.72 8.30
N SER A 58 16.25 -6.48 9.52
CA SER A 58 17.14 -5.35 9.80
C SER A 58 18.60 -5.70 9.51
N LEU A 59 19.17 -5.13 8.45
CA LEU A 59 20.62 -5.07 8.20
C LEU A 59 20.99 -3.60 7.97
N PRO A 60 22.11 -3.10 8.54
CA PRO A 60 22.53 -1.71 8.33
C PRO A 60 22.89 -1.46 6.86
N SER A 61 22.04 -0.75 6.12
CA SER A 61 22.22 -0.48 4.69
C SER A 61 23.45 0.37 4.38
N GLU A 62 23.97 1.13 5.36
CA GLU A 62 25.19 1.93 5.21
C GLU A 62 26.45 1.06 5.09
N HIS A 63 26.42 -0.21 5.51
CA HIS A 63 27.62 -1.06 5.60
C HIS A 63 27.48 -2.36 4.79
N PHE A 64 26.32 -2.59 4.19
CA PHE A 64 26.01 -3.85 3.51
C PHE A 64 25.18 -3.62 2.24
N GLU A 65 25.64 -4.23 1.15
CA GLU A 65 24.81 -4.41 -0.03
C GLU A 65 23.79 -5.53 0.24
N VAL A 66 22.51 -5.17 0.35
CA VAL A 66 21.44 -6.12 0.70
C VAL A 66 20.88 -6.75 -0.57
N THR A 67 21.18 -8.03 -0.80
CA THR A 67 20.55 -8.82 -1.86
C THR A 67 19.56 -9.81 -1.26
N VAL A 68 18.28 -9.67 -1.59
CA VAL A 68 17.21 -10.57 -1.12
C VAL A 68 16.87 -11.56 -2.23
N THR A 69 17.12 -12.85 -2.00
CA THR A 69 16.76 -13.92 -2.93
C THR A 69 15.45 -14.57 -2.47
N THR A 70 14.44 -14.61 -3.34
CA THR A 70 13.13 -15.20 -3.02
C THR A 70 12.54 -15.89 -4.24
N ASN A 71 11.58 -16.79 -4.02
CA ASN A 71 10.87 -17.46 -5.12
C ASN A 71 9.64 -16.66 -5.56
N ARG A 72 9.08 -17.00 -6.73
CA ARG A 72 7.93 -16.31 -7.33
C ARG A 72 6.71 -16.25 -6.39
N GLU A 73 6.47 -17.32 -5.63
CA GLU A 73 5.32 -17.41 -4.74
C GLU A 73 5.45 -16.46 -3.55
N HIS A 74 6.59 -16.49 -2.85
CA HIS A 74 6.86 -15.61 -1.72
C HIS A 74 6.94 -14.14 -2.15
N LEU A 75 7.55 -13.85 -3.31
CA LEU A 75 7.53 -12.51 -3.90
C LEU A 75 6.09 -12.03 -4.19
N GLY A 76 5.25 -12.90 -4.75
CA GLY A 76 3.85 -12.59 -5.01
C GLY A 76 3.09 -12.23 -3.74
N ARG A 77 3.30 -12.98 -2.65
CA ARG A 77 2.70 -12.69 -1.33
C ARG A 77 3.21 -11.36 -0.75
N LEU A 78 4.50 -11.07 -0.90
CA LEU A 78 5.11 -9.82 -0.46
C LEU A 78 4.55 -8.60 -1.21
N LEU A 79 4.37 -8.71 -2.52
CA LEU A 79 3.77 -7.64 -3.32
C LEU A 79 2.29 -7.44 -2.98
N ALA A 80 1.54 -8.52 -2.79
CA ALA A 80 0.13 -8.44 -2.38
C ALA A 80 -0.02 -7.76 -1.00
N SER A 81 0.83 -8.10 -0.02
CA SER A 81 0.80 -7.45 1.29
C SER A 81 1.20 -5.97 1.19
N ALA A 82 2.21 -5.63 0.39
CA ALA A 82 2.62 -4.24 0.17
C ALA A 82 1.51 -3.39 -0.46
N ILE A 83 0.78 -3.92 -1.45
CA ILE A 83 -0.35 -3.23 -2.09
C ILE A 83 -1.45 -2.93 -1.06
N VAL A 84 -1.83 -3.92 -0.26
CA VAL A 84 -2.87 -3.78 0.77
C VAL A 84 -2.44 -2.77 1.83
N SER A 85 -1.19 -2.84 2.31
CA SER A 85 -0.64 -1.87 3.26
C SER A 85 -0.62 -0.45 2.70
N GLY A 86 -0.24 -0.27 1.44
CA GLY A 86 -0.27 1.02 0.76
C GLY A 86 -1.68 1.61 0.66
N TYR A 87 -2.67 0.77 0.33
CA TYR A 87 -4.08 1.18 0.30
C TYR A 87 -4.58 1.65 1.68
N PHE A 88 -4.28 0.90 2.74
CA PHE A 88 -4.66 1.31 4.10
C PHE A 88 -3.99 2.62 4.52
N LEU A 89 -2.72 2.79 4.19
CA LEU A 89 -1.98 4.01 4.52
C LEU A 89 -2.56 5.22 3.79
N ARG A 90 -2.92 5.07 2.51
CA ARG A 90 -3.57 6.14 1.74
C ARG A 90 -4.94 6.51 2.32
N ASN A 91 -5.73 5.52 2.75
CA ASN A 91 -7.03 5.80 3.39
C ASN A 91 -6.87 6.51 4.74
N ALA A 92 -5.87 6.12 5.54
CA ALA A 92 -5.58 6.77 6.81
C ALA A 92 -5.15 8.24 6.59
N GLU A 93 -4.32 8.49 5.60
CA GLU A 93 -3.89 9.84 5.21
C GLU A 93 -5.06 10.70 4.73
N GLN A 94 -5.94 10.17 3.88
CA GLN A 94 -7.15 10.88 3.43
C GLN A 94 -8.08 11.24 4.59
N ARG A 95 -8.24 10.33 5.55
CA ARG A 95 -9.05 10.59 6.74
C ARG A 95 -8.43 11.68 7.61
N LEU A 96 -7.11 11.66 7.79
CA LEU A 96 -6.40 12.67 8.57
C LEU A 96 -6.45 14.06 7.91
N ASP A 97 -6.26 14.16 6.58
CA ASP A 97 -6.44 15.42 5.84
C ASP A 97 -7.88 15.95 5.98
N PHE A 98 -8.87 15.07 5.93
CA PHE A 98 -10.26 15.46 6.14
C PHE A 98 -10.54 15.97 7.56
N GLU A 99 -10.04 15.28 8.59
CA GLU A 99 -10.17 15.70 9.99
C GLU A 99 -9.48 17.06 10.24
N GLN A 100 -8.31 17.30 9.66
CA GLN A 100 -7.61 18.61 9.74
C GLN A 100 -8.42 19.73 9.08
N ARG A 101 -8.99 19.47 7.90
CA ARG A 101 -9.82 20.47 7.21
C ARG A 101 -11.08 20.80 8.00
N LEU A 102 -11.75 19.81 8.59
CA LEU A 102 -12.91 20.03 9.46
C LEU A 102 -12.53 20.85 10.70
N HIS A 103 -11.43 20.49 11.37
CA HIS A 103 -10.94 21.24 12.54
C HIS A 103 -10.63 22.71 12.20
N ASN A 104 -10.05 22.98 11.04
CA ASN A 104 -9.78 24.34 10.58
C ASN A 104 -11.07 25.13 10.29
N LEU A 105 -12.13 24.48 9.81
CA LEU A 105 -13.44 25.11 9.60
C LEU A 105 -14.18 25.43 10.90
N ASP A 106 -14.02 24.61 11.93
CA ASP A 106 -14.61 24.86 13.25
C ASP A 106 -13.85 25.95 14.04
N GLY A 107 -12.54 26.10 13.79
CA GLY A 107 -11.73 27.20 14.33
C GLY A 107 -12.12 28.58 13.80
N ASP A 108 -12.47 28.68 12.52
CA ASP A 108 -12.82 29.95 11.82
C ASP A 108 -14.21 30.50 12.19
N ARG A 109 -15.04 29.72 12.89
CA ARG A 109 -16.36 30.14 13.40
C ARG A 109 -16.32 30.71 14.83
N SER A 110 -15.14 30.70 15.45
CA SER A 110 -14.97 31.10 16.86
C SER A 110 -14.25 32.44 17.04
N GLU A 111 -14.03 33.22 15.97
CA GLU A 111 -13.57 34.62 16.01
C GLU A 111 -14.66 35.60 15.54
#